data_AF-A0A559J492-F1
#
_entry.id   AF-A0A559J492-F1
#
_cell.length_a   1.000
_cell.length_b   1.000
_cell.length_c   1.000
_cell.angle_alpha   90.00
_cell.angle_beta   90.00
_cell.angle_gamma   90.00
#
_symmetry.space_group_name_H-M   'P 1'
#
loop_
_entity.id
_entity.type
_entity.pdbx_description
1 polymer ?
#
loop_
_entity_poly.entity_id
_entity_poly.type
_entity_poly.pdbx_seq_one_letter_code
_entity_poly.pdbx_strand_id
1 'polypeptide(L)'
;MSEELRSEIDTLKTQMSELQALVRSIVTNQSSVELPIQLKGPQVLRTDEENFSESAGHVYYAGQYQANGQLLRWEPKDKQLEQLLQISTEKSSKILAALGSKPRLDIIIAILNESLTGAEIVEKLNMGTTGQLYHHLKALNGANLIEQDKSGRYTVPDHRKLPLLLLLSAAADMIDTSDYLDMVQVRDSAGTYLGNANTECYDANLLLWAVVENSILEHTAGYTTEVHMFLHQDGSATVSDNGRGIPIQAFQNSNSSHVQTILTDIHRFRNEAPYQVPGAEQGISIAVVNALTHSLTVEVQREGYTYRQQYKHGIPQTDLLTVGKTSLTGTSITFKADLELFSQDFNRNAIQQQIEQLAFSYPNLLISLH
;
A
#
# COMPACT_ATOMS: atom_id res chain seq x y z
N MET A 1 -20.03 19.01 59.03
CA MET A 1 -18.70 19.13 58.37
C MET A 1 -17.82 19.92 59.31
N SER A 2 -16.69 19.35 59.73
CA SER A 2 -15.71 20.05 60.59
C SER A 2 -15.13 21.26 59.86
N GLU A 3 -14.71 22.28 60.61
CA GLU A 3 -14.04 23.46 60.06
C GLU A 3 -12.77 23.10 59.26
N GLU A 4 -12.08 22.03 59.66
CA GLU A 4 -10.94 21.46 58.91
C GLU A 4 -11.33 20.98 57.50
N LEU A 5 -12.48 20.30 57.36
CA LEU A 5 -12.95 19.84 56.05
C LEU A 5 -13.37 21.01 55.14
N ARG A 6 -13.85 22.12 55.73
CA ARG A 6 -14.14 23.34 54.96
C ARG A 6 -12.87 24.03 54.51
N SER A 7 -11.88 24.12 55.41
CA SER A 7 -10.55 24.62 55.10
C SER A 7 -9.92 23.84 53.94
N GLU A 8 -9.89 22.51 53.99
CA GLU A 8 -9.33 21.67 52.92
C GLU A 8 -10.04 21.85 51.57
N ILE A 9 -11.36 21.96 51.58
CA ILE A 9 -12.14 22.20 50.36
C ILE A 9 -11.82 23.58 49.76
N ASP A 10 -11.62 24.59 50.61
CA ASP A 10 -11.26 25.93 50.14
C ASP A 10 -9.82 26.00 49.63
N THR A 11 -8.87 25.26 50.22
CA THR A 11 -7.51 25.11 49.66
C THR A 11 -7.55 24.40 48.30
N LEU A 12 -8.32 23.32 48.17
CA LEU A 12 -8.45 22.57 46.91
C LEU A 12 -9.11 23.41 45.81
N LYS A 13 -10.14 24.20 46.15
CA LYS A 13 -10.74 25.14 45.18
C LYS A 13 -9.76 26.20 44.71
N THR A 14 -8.92 26.70 45.61
CA THR A 14 -7.90 27.69 45.29
C THR A 14 -6.86 27.11 44.34
N GLN A 15 -6.33 25.92 44.66
CA GLN A 15 -5.37 25.21 43.78
C GLN A 15 -5.98 24.89 42.41
N MET A 16 -7.25 24.49 42.36
CA MET A 16 -7.93 24.20 41.09
C MET A 16 -8.16 25.46 40.25
N SER A 17 -8.40 26.61 40.89
CA SER A 17 -8.52 27.90 40.21
C SER A 17 -7.19 28.39 39.65
N GLU A 18 -6.09 28.20 40.38
CA GLU A 18 -4.74 28.50 39.90
C GLU A 18 -4.35 27.61 38.71
N LEU A 19 -4.67 26.32 38.77
CA LEU A 19 -4.41 25.38 37.68
C LEU A 19 -5.21 25.73 36.42
N GLN A 20 -6.48 26.15 36.58
CA GLN A 20 -7.31 26.63 35.47
C GLN A 20 -6.77 27.92 34.85
N ALA A 21 -6.22 28.83 35.65
CA ALA A 21 -5.57 30.05 35.15
C ALA A 21 -4.31 29.71 34.36
N LEU A 22 -3.50 28.76 34.84
CA LEU A 22 -2.29 28.29 34.15
C LEU A 22 -2.63 27.62 32.81
N VAL A 23 -3.63 26.74 32.79
CA VAL A 23 -4.12 26.10 31.55
C VAL A 23 -4.66 27.13 30.57
N ARG A 24 -5.45 28.11 31.02
CA ARG A 24 -5.91 29.21 30.16
C ARG A 24 -4.75 30.01 29.60
N SER A 25 -3.72 30.30 30.40
CA SER A 25 -2.54 31.03 29.93
C SER A 25 -1.78 30.28 28.83
N ILE A 26 -1.69 28.94 28.92
CA ILE A 26 -1.10 28.08 27.89
C ILE A 26 -1.94 28.10 26.61
N VAL A 27 -3.27 28.03 26.75
CA VAL A 27 -4.20 28.07 25.61
C VAL A 27 -4.22 29.45 24.95
N THR A 28 -4.07 30.55 25.70
CA THR A 28 -4.04 31.92 25.14
C THR A 28 -2.67 32.33 24.58
N ASN A 29 -1.56 31.73 25.04
CA ASN A 29 -0.23 31.95 24.43
C ASN A 29 0.00 31.11 23.17
N GLN A 30 -0.86 30.12 22.89
CA GLN A 30 -0.96 29.56 21.56
C GLN A 30 -1.78 30.53 20.71
N SER A 31 -1.07 31.51 20.12
CA SER A 31 -1.60 32.22 18.96
C SER A 31 -2.04 31.17 17.94
N SER A 32 -3.31 31.23 17.58
CA SER A 32 -4.00 30.39 16.62
C SER A 32 -3.19 30.22 15.34
N VAL A 33 -2.54 29.06 15.21
CA VAL A 33 -2.20 28.48 13.92
C VAL A 33 -3.23 27.38 13.71
N GLU A 34 -4.27 27.66 12.93
CA GLU A 34 -5.05 26.59 12.30
C GLU A 34 -4.09 25.83 11.38
N LEU A 35 -3.62 24.67 11.84
CA LEU A 35 -2.90 23.72 11.01
C LEU A 35 -3.94 22.90 10.23
N PRO A 36 -4.01 22.99 8.89
CA PRO A 36 -4.73 22.01 8.12
C PRO A 36 -3.96 20.70 8.25
N ILE A 37 -4.53 19.71 8.94
CA ILE A 37 -3.96 18.35 8.95
C ILE A 37 -4.25 17.73 7.58
N GLN A 38 -3.49 18.14 6.57
CA GLN A 38 -3.08 17.25 5.51
C GLN A 38 -1.99 16.37 6.11
N LEU A 39 -2.24 15.06 6.19
CA LEU A 39 -1.19 14.07 6.44
C LEU A 39 -0.23 14.08 5.24
N LYS A 40 0.71 15.03 5.23
CA LYS A 40 1.88 14.97 4.37
C LYS A 40 2.86 14.00 5.02
N GLY A 41 3.42 13.07 4.23
CA GLY A 41 4.51 12.19 4.66
C GLY A 41 5.68 12.97 5.30
N PRO A 42 6.65 12.27 5.92
CA PRO A 42 7.70 12.90 6.73
C PRO A 42 8.36 14.06 5.96
N GLN A 43 8.12 15.29 6.41
CA GLN A 43 8.70 16.48 5.79
C GLN A 43 10.19 16.52 6.13
N VAL A 44 11.05 16.37 5.12
CA VAL A 44 12.47 16.67 5.25
C VAL A 44 12.61 18.18 5.40
N LEU A 45 12.81 18.66 6.62
CA LEU A 45 13.17 20.05 6.90
C LEU A 45 14.57 20.29 6.33
N ARG A 46 14.65 20.82 5.10
CA ARG A 46 15.88 21.41 4.57
C ARG A 46 15.99 22.81 5.15
N THR A 47 16.87 22.98 6.12
CA THR A 47 17.28 24.32 6.58
C THR A 47 18.29 24.85 5.57
N ASP A 48 17.86 25.78 4.72
CA ASP A 48 18.77 26.59 3.91
C ASP A 48 19.42 27.63 4.83
N GLU A 49 20.55 27.31 5.47
CA GLU A 49 21.45 28.32 6.06
C GLU A 49 22.85 27.75 6.40
N GLU A 50 23.81 28.65 6.33
CA GLU A 50 25.25 28.47 6.08
C GLU A 50 26.08 27.96 7.29
N ASN A 51 27.31 27.51 6.97
CA ASN A 51 28.41 27.04 7.85
C ASN A 51 28.41 25.55 8.26
N PHE A 52 28.68 24.66 7.30
CA PHE A 52 29.25 23.35 7.62
C PHE A 52 30.71 23.50 8.07
N SER A 53 30.94 23.72 9.37
CA SER A 53 32.01 22.91 10.01
C SER A 53 31.63 21.45 9.80
N GLU A 54 32.57 20.54 9.51
CA GLU A 54 32.34 19.09 9.35
C GLU A 54 31.44 18.50 10.46
N SER A 55 30.12 18.64 10.33
CA SER A 55 29.17 18.21 11.34
C SER A 55 28.83 16.78 11.00
N ALA A 56 29.51 15.85 11.65
CA ALA A 56 29.17 14.43 11.61
C ALA A 56 27.66 14.28 11.81
N GLY A 57 26.95 13.71 10.84
CA GLY A 57 25.53 13.45 10.99
C GLY A 57 25.28 12.50 12.16
N HIS A 58 24.12 12.63 12.82
CA HIS A 58 23.73 11.76 13.94
C HIS A 58 22.36 11.14 13.67
N VAL A 59 22.19 9.89 14.08
CA VAL A 59 20.89 9.21 14.13
C VAL A 59 20.52 9.03 15.59
N TYR A 60 19.47 9.74 15.99
CA TYR A 60 18.90 9.65 17.32
C TYR A 60 17.65 8.77 17.30
N TYR A 61 17.55 7.85 18.25
CA TYR A 61 16.35 7.04 18.42
C TYR A 61 16.05 6.74 19.89
N ALA A 62 14.78 6.82 20.24
CA ALA A 62 14.23 6.50 21.55
C ALA A 62 12.84 5.90 21.36
N GLY A 63 12.27 5.32 22.42
CA GLY A 63 10.90 4.83 22.34
C GLY A 63 10.35 4.39 23.69
N GLN A 64 9.07 4.09 23.67
CA GLN A 64 8.37 3.42 24.76
C GLN A 64 7.39 2.41 24.15
N TYR A 65 7.13 1.34 24.88
CA TYR A 65 6.29 0.26 24.42
C TYR A 65 5.58 -0.35 25.62
N GLN A 66 4.30 -0.64 25.45
CA GLN A 66 3.48 -1.24 26.49
C GLN A 66 3.07 -2.64 26.06
N ALA A 67 3.39 -3.64 26.89
CA ALA A 67 2.97 -5.02 26.69
C ALA A 67 2.67 -5.68 28.03
N ASN A 68 1.60 -6.48 28.08
CA ASN A 68 1.18 -7.23 29.29
C ASN A 68 1.08 -6.37 30.56
N GLY A 69 0.60 -5.12 30.40
CA GLY A 69 0.47 -4.16 31.50
C GLY A 69 1.79 -3.54 31.99
N GLN A 70 2.93 -3.87 31.37
CA GLN A 70 4.22 -3.26 31.67
C GLN A 70 4.57 -2.19 30.64
N LEU A 71 5.00 -1.01 31.10
CA LEU A 71 5.55 0.05 30.27
C LEU A 71 7.07 -0.06 30.26
N LEU A 72 7.65 -0.35 29.10
CA LEU A 72 9.08 -0.35 28.85
C LEU A 72 9.45 0.97 28.17
N ARG A 73 10.39 1.71 28.76
CA ARG A 73 10.96 2.92 28.18
C ARG A 73 12.43 2.70 27.94
N TRP A 74 12.89 3.04 26.74
CA TRP A 74 14.30 2.96 26.39
C TRP A 74 14.97 4.31 26.52
N GLU A 75 16.18 4.30 27.04
CA GLU A 75 17.04 5.46 27.02
C GLU A 75 17.35 5.85 25.57
N PRO A 76 17.35 7.16 25.27
CA PRO A 76 17.74 7.62 23.97
C PRO A 76 19.14 7.16 23.58
N LYS A 77 19.25 6.72 22.32
CA LYS A 77 20.54 6.35 21.72
C LYS A 77 20.87 7.34 20.63
N ASP A 78 22.11 7.82 20.67
CA ASP A 78 22.72 8.64 19.65
C ASP A 78 23.82 7.83 18.96
N LYS A 79 23.76 7.76 17.62
CA LYS A 79 24.77 7.11 16.79
C LYS A 79 25.28 8.07 15.73
N GLN A 80 26.60 8.21 15.67
CA GLN A 80 27.26 8.93 14.58
C GLN A 80 27.05 8.20 13.25
N LEU A 81 26.81 8.99 12.20
CA LEU A 81 26.60 8.50 10.85
C LEU A 81 27.81 7.71 10.34
N GLU A 82 29.02 8.18 10.62
CA GLU A 82 30.25 7.48 10.23
C GLU A 82 30.32 6.06 10.82
N GLN A 83 29.95 5.91 12.09
CA GLN A 83 29.90 4.61 12.75
C GLN A 83 28.82 3.70 12.16
N LEU A 84 27.69 4.27 11.74
CA LEU A 84 26.61 3.53 11.07
C LEU A 84 27.02 3.03 9.69
N LEU A 85 27.78 3.84 8.94
CA LEU A 85 28.27 3.48 7.61
C LEU A 85 29.41 2.44 7.67
N GLN A 86 30.11 2.35 8.79
CA GLN A 86 31.22 1.41 9.02
C GLN A 86 30.82 0.15 9.81
N ILE A 87 29.53 -0.12 10.00
CA ILE A 87 29.09 -1.36 10.66
C ILE A 87 29.55 -2.60 9.89
N SER A 88 29.77 -3.70 10.61
CA SER A 88 30.11 -4.99 9.99
C SER A 88 28.96 -5.47 9.10
N THR A 89 29.17 -5.43 7.79
CA THR A 89 28.21 -5.90 6.78
C THR A 89 27.93 -7.39 6.93
N GLU A 90 28.92 -8.21 7.30
CA GLU A 90 28.75 -9.65 7.55
C GLU A 90 27.83 -9.94 8.74
N LYS A 91 28.00 -9.23 9.87
CA LYS A 91 27.13 -9.42 11.04
C LYS A 91 25.74 -8.85 10.79
N SER A 92 25.67 -7.69 10.13
CA SER A 92 24.40 -7.01 9.84
C SER A 92 23.58 -7.80 8.83
N SER A 93 24.20 -8.38 7.80
CA SER A 93 23.50 -9.20 6.81
C SER A 93 22.91 -10.46 7.42
N LYS A 94 23.56 -11.10 8.39
CA LYS A 94 22.98 -12.26 9.12
C LYS A 94 21.69 -11.89 9.85
N ILE A 95 21.66 -10.72 10.49
CA ILE A 95 20.47 -10.22 11.18
C ILE A 95 19.37 -9.90 10.16
N LEU A 96 19.69 -9.13 9.13
CA LEU A 96 18.72 -8.73 8.10
C LEU A 96 18.19 -9.94 7.31
N ALA A 97 19.03 -10.93 7.00
CA ALA A 97 18.60 -12.16 6.32
C ALA A 97 17.72 -13.05 7.20
N ALA A 98 17.93 -13.05 8.52
CA ALA A 98 17.03 -13.72 9.44
C ALA A 98 15.65 -13.03 9.47
N LEU A 99 15.60 -11.71 9.29
CA LEU A 99 14.37 -10.92 9.24
C LEU A 99 13.72 -10.87 7.85
N GLY A 100 14.45 -11.07 6.76
CA GLY A 100 13.94 -10.98 5.38
C GLY A 100 13.04 -12.15 4.94
N SER A 101 12.45 -12.90 5.88
CA SER A 101 11.60 -14.05 5.60
C SER A 101 10.25 -13.86 6.27
N LYS A 102 9.17 -13.84 5.48
CA LYS A 102 7.80 -13.64 5.99
C LYS A 102 7.47 -14.54 7.20
N PRO A 103 7.67 -15.87 7.16
CA PRO A 103 7.39 -16.72 8.32
C PRO A 103 8.18 -16.35 9.58
N ARG A 104 9.40 -15.83 9.44
CA ARG A 104 10.24 -15.43 10.58
C ARG A 104 9.79 -14.09 11.18
N LEU A 105 9.35 -13.15 10.34
CA LEU A 105 8.73 -11.91 10.80
C LEU A 105 7.43 -12.19 11.53
N ASP A 106 6.58 -13.05 10.98
CA ASP A 106 5.33 -13.46 11.62
C ASP A 106 5.58 -14.05 13.02
N ILE A 107 6.61 -14.91 13.16
CA ILE A 107 7.04 -15.44 14.46
C ILE A 107 7.48 -14.33 15.41
N ILE A 108 8.37 -13.43 14.99
CA ILE A 108 8.85 -12.33 15.83
C ILE A 108 7.70 -11.44 16.30
N ILE A 109 6.79 -11.09 15.40
CA ILE A 109 5.60 -10.28 15.72
C ILE A 109 4.70 -11.00 16.71
N ALA A 110 4.49 -12.31 16.53
CA ALA A 110 3.69 -13.10 17.46
C ALA A 110 4.27 -13.14 18.87
N ILE A 111 5.60 -13.23 19.02
CA ILE A 111 6.29 -13.35 20.31
C ILE A 111 6.79 -12.02 20.90
N LEU A 112 6.56 -10.89 20.21
CA LEU A 112 6.94 -9.55 20.66
C LEU A 112 6.10 -9.13 21.88
N ASN A 113 4.80 -9.43 21.84
CA ASN A 113 3.83 -9.05 22.87
C ASN A 113 3.72 -10.09 23.99
N GLU A 114 3.93 -11.37 23.71
CA GLU A 114 3.78 -12.47 24.68
C GLU A 114 4.80 -13.57 24.40
N SER A 115 5.27 -14.29 25.42
CA SER A 115 6.05 -15.49 25.17
C SER A 115 5.13 -16.61 24.66
N LEU A 116 5.62 -17.48 23.77
CA LEU A 116 4.84 -18.58 23.20
C LEU A 116 5.67 -19.86 23.09
N THR A 117 5.07 -21.01 23.36
CA THR A 117 5.62 -22.33 23.05
C THR A 117 5.61 -22.57 21.54
N GLY A 118 6.39 -23.55 21.07
CA GLY A 118 6.37 -23.93 19.66
C GLY A 118 4.99 -24.36 19.17
N ALA A 119 4.21 -25.06 20.00
CA ALA A 119 2.85 -25.48 19.65
C ALA A 119 1.91 -24.28 19.47
N GLU A 120 1.95 -23.32 20.39
CA GLU A 120 1.16 -22.09 20.30
C GLU A 120 1.52 -21.26 19.06
N ILE A 121 2.80 -21.22 18.67
CA ILE A 121 3.23 -20.54 17.44
C ILE A 121 2.67 -21.23 16.19
N VAL A 122 2.74 -22.56 16.12
CA VAL A 122 2.18 -23.33 14.99
C VAL A 122 0.69 -23.07 14.84
N GLU A 123 -0.05 -23.13 15.94
CA GLU A 123 -1.49 -22.89 15.97
C GLU A 123 -1.83 -21.45 15.57
N LYS A 124 -1.18 -20.46 16.19
CA LYS A 124 -1.46 -19.04 15.95
C LYS A 124 -1.13 -18.58 14.53
N LEU A 125 -0.07 -19.13 13.93
CA LEU A 125 0.39 -18.77 12.59
C LEU A 125 -0.08 -19.73 11.50
N ASN A 126 -0.86 -20.76 11.86
CA ASN A 126 -1.31 -21.82 10.95
C ASN A 126 -0.14 -22.42 10.12
N MET A 127 0.99 -22.68 10.78
CA MET A 127 2.19 -23.19 10.10
C MET A 127 2.04 -24.68 9.77
N GLY A 128 2.45 -25.06 8.55
CA GLY A 128 2.21 -26.41 8.02
C GLY A 128 2.79 -27.54 8.87
N THR A 129 4.10 -27.55 9.11
CA THR A 129 4.74 -28.63 9.89
C THR A 129 5.60 -28.08 11.04
N THR A 130 5.73 -28.86 12.11
CA THR A 130 6.64 -28.55 13.22
C THR A 130 8.10 -28.44 12.77
N GLY A 131 8.52 -29.24 11.78
CA GLY A 131 9.85 -29.17 11.18
C GLY A 131 10.14 -27.83 10.49
N GLN A 132 9.14 -27.24 9.82
CA GLN A 132 9.25 -25.90 9.24
C GLN A 132 9.46 -24.85 10.34
N LEU A 133 8.68 -24.90 11.42
CA LEU A 133 8.85 -23.99 12.55
C LEU A 133 10.29 -24.07 13.11
N TYR A 134 10.79 -25.28 13.39
CA TYR A 134 12.14 -25.44 13.96
C TYR A 134 13.25 -24.89 13.05
N HIS A 135 13.09 -25.01 11.73
CA HIS A 135 14.02 -24.39 10.78
C HIS A 135 14.05 -22.85 10.92
N HIS A 136 12.88 -22.22 11.06
CA HIS A 136 12.78 -20.77 11.26
C HIS A 136 13.31 -20.33 12.63
N LEU A 137 12.96 -21.02 13.71
CA LEU A 137 13.45 -20.74 15.06
C LEU A 137 14.97 -20.87 15.15
N LYS A 138 15.57 -21.89 14.51
CA LYS A 138 17.02 -22.05 14.48
C LYS A 138 17.73 -20.86 13.82
N ALA A 139 17.18 -20.33 12.73
CA ALA A 139 17.73 -19.16 12.05
C ALA A 139 17.61 -17.89 12.92
N LEU A 140 16.46 -17.67 13.55
CA LEU A 140 16.22 -16.55 14.45
C LEU A 140 17.12 -16.59 15.69
N ASN A 141 17.27 -17.77 16.29
CA ASN A 141 18.16 -17.99 17.44
C ASN A 141 19.64 -17.83 17.04
N GLY A 142 20.03 -18.31 15.86
CA GLY A 142 21.38 -18.13 15.31
C GLY A 142 21.74 -16.66 15.05
N ALA A 143 20.75 -15.82 14.76
CA ALA A 143 20.90 -14.36 14.66
C ALA A 143 20.78 -13.64 16.01
N ASN A 144 20.57 -14.36 17.10
CA ASN A 144 20.38 -13.82 18.46
C ASN A 144 19.25 -12.78 18.53
N LEU A 145 18.12 -13.09 17.89
CA LEU A 145 16.92 -12.26 17.84
C LEU A 145 15.83 -12.73 18.80
N ILE A 146 15.86 -14.01 19.18
CA ILE A 146 14.90 -14.64 20.06
C ILE A 146 15.66 -15.46 21.11
N GLU A 147 15.02 -15.74 22.23
CA GLU A 147 15.52 -16.65 23.26
C GLU A 147 14.42 -17.62 23.70
N GLN A 148 14.81 -18.74 24.29
CA GLN A 148 13.90 -19.74 24.83
C GLN A 148 14.12 -19.89 26.33
N ASP A 149 13.04 -19.78 27.10
CA ASP A 149 13.10 -20.01 28.55
C ASP A 149 13.10 -21.50 28.91
N LYS A 150 13.25 -21.79 30.21
CA LYS A 150 13.28 -23.17 30.73
C LYS A 150 11.97 -23.94 30.54
N SER A 151 10.86 -23.23 30.33
CA SER A 151 9.55 -23.82 30.05
C SER A 151 9.33 -24.07 28.55
N GLY A 152 10.33 -23.76 27.73
CA GLY A 152 10.29 -23.96 26.28
C GLY A 152 9.58 -22.85 25.53
N ARG A 153 9.29 -21.71 26.17
CA ARG A 153 8.62 -20.56 25.54
C ARG A 153 9.65 -19.62 24.93
N TYR A 154 9.33 -19.14 23.74
CA TYR A 154 10.14 -18.21 22.97
C TYR A 154 9.72 -16.78 23.25
N THR A 155 10.68 -15.87 23.35
CA THR A 155 10.45 -14.42 23.49
C THR A 155 11.53 -13.62 22.77
N VAL A 156 11.25 -12.34 22.53
CA VAL A 156 12.26 -11.37 22.10
C VAL A 156 12.95 -10.78 23.33
N PRO A 157 14.29 -10.82 23.43
CA PRO A 157 15.00 -10.19 24.54
C PRO A 157 14.70 -8.68 24.63
N ASP A 158 14.57 -8.13 25.83
CA ASP A 158 14.13 -6.73 26.05
C ASP A 158 15.00 -5.69 25.33
N HIS A 159 16.31 -5.94 25.26
CA HIS A 159 17.26 -5.05 24.58
C HIS A 159 17.13 -5.07 23.04
N ARG A 160 16.40 -6.04 22.47
CA ARG A 160 16.14 -6.19 21.04
C ARG A 160 14.78 -5.64 20.61
N LYS A 161 13.82 -5.53 21.53
CA LYS A 161 12.45 -5.07 21.24
C LYS A 161 12.43 -3.70 20.55
N LEU A 162 13.06 -2.67 21.11
CA LEU A 162 13.09 -1.34 20.46
C LEU A 162 13.77 -1.36 19.08
N PRO A 163 15.00 -1.90 18.91
CA PRO A 163 15.59 -1.99 17.58
C PRO A 163 14.72 -2.71 16.55
N LEU A 164 14.02 -3.79 16.94
CA LEU A 164 13.10 -4.50 16.06
C LEU A 164 11.86 -3.65 15.72
N LEU A 165 11.27 -2.98 16.71
CA LEU A 165 10.12 -2.09 16.49
C LEU A 165 10.50 -0.90 15.61
N LEU A 166 11.68 -0.31 15.80
CA LEU A 166 12.18 0.76 14.93
C LEU A 166 12.45 0.28 13.52
N LEU A 167 13.02 -0.92 13.36
CA LEU A 167 13.21 -1.51 12.05
C LEU A 167 11.87 -1.78 11.35
N LEU A 168 10.88 -2.31 12.07
CA LEU A 168 9.54 -2.53 11.54
C LEU A 168 8.82 -1.22 11.21
N SER A 169 9.00 -0.18 12.02
CA SER A 169 8.47 1.17 11.75
C SER A 169 9.11 1.75 10.50
N ALA A 170 10.43 1.74 10.41
CA ALA A 170 11.15 2.23 9.23
C ALA A 170 10.81 1.41 7.97
N ALA A 171 10.65 0.08 8.12
CA ALA A 171 10.16 -0.77 7.05
C ALA A 171 8.75 -0.36 6.62
N ALA A 172 7.84 -0.12 7.56
CA ALA A 172 6.48 0.36 7.27
C ALA A 172 6.47 1.70 6.53
N ASP A 173 7.38 2.62 6.88
CA ASP A 173 7.54 3.88 6.15
C ASP A 173 8.11 3.67 4.72
N MET A 174 8.83 2.56 4.49
CA MET A 174 9.33 2.15 3.17
C MET A 174 8.34 1.27 2.39
N ILE A 175 7.24 0.81 3.01
CA ILE A 175 6.26 -0.08 2.37
C ILE A 175 5.56 0.58 1.18
N ASP A 176 5.52 1.91 1.13
CA ASP A 176 4.93 2.67 0.00
C ASP A 176 5.55 2.29 -1.37
N THR A 177 6.77 1.73 -1.37
CA THR A 177 7.40 1.14 -2.57
C THR A 177 7.18 -0.38 -2.70
N SER A 178 6.93 -1.10 -1.60
CA SER A 178 6.70 -2.56 -1.61
C SER A 178 5.26 -2.98 -1.90
N ASP A 179 4.27 -2.12 -1.65
CA ASP A 179 2.86 -2.38 -1.99
C ASP A 179 2.66 -2.64 -3.50
N TYR A 180 3.59 -2.16 -4.31
CA TYR A 180 3.60 -2.33 -5.76
C TYR A 180 4.69 -3.29 -6.25
N LEU A 181 5.36 -4.04 -5.37
CA LEU A 181 6.31 -5.07 -5.79
C LEU A 181 5.62 -6.11 -6.68
N ASP A 182 4.35 -6.41 -6.39
CA ASP A 182 3.52 -7.28 -7.20
C ASP A 182 3.30 -6.71 -8.62
N MET A 183 3.24 -5.38 -8.79
CA MET A 183 3.18 -4.75 -10.13
C MET A 183 4.44 -5.05 -10.93
N VAL A 184 5.62 -4.96 -10.29
CA VAL A 184 6.90 -5.28 -10.92
C VAL A 184 6.96 -6.76 -11.28
N GLN A 185 6.55 -7.64 -10.36
CA GLN A 185 6.51 -9.08 -10.62
C GLN A 185 5.60 -9.42 -11.80
N VAL A 186 4.43 -8.77 -11.92
CA VAL A 186 3.54 -8.96 -13.07
C VAL A 186 4.23 -8.60 -14.39
N ARG A 187 5.04 -7.54 -14.43
CA ARG A 187 5.82 -7.16 -15.62
C ARG A 187 6.90 -8.20 -15.91
N ASP A 188 7.65 -8.63 -14.90
CA ASP A 188 8.70 -9.65 -15.03
C ASP A 188 8.13 -11.01 -15.47
N SER A 189 6.89 -11.31 -15.10
CA SER A 189 6.16 -12.54 -15.45
C SER A 189 5.03 -12.29 -16.46
N ALA A 190 5.16 -11.33 -17.37
CA ALA A 190 4.08 -10.93 -18.29
C ALA A 190 3.49 -12.10 -19.09
N GLY A 191 4.33 -13.08 -19.47
CA GLY A 191 3.89 -14.28 -20.21
C GLY A 191 2.87 -15.15 -19.47
N THR A 192 2.82 -15.12 -18.13
CA THR A 192 1.81 -15.81 -17.34
C THR A 192 0.40 -15.28 -17.62
N TYR A 193 0.27 -13.99 -17.95
CA TYR A 193 -1.00 -13.30 -18.20
C TYR A 193 -1.31 -13.16 -19.70
N LEU A 194 -0.27 -12.96 -20.52
CA LEU A 194 -0.41 -12.68 -21.95
C LEU A 194 -0.25 -13.93 -22.84
N GLY A 195 0.17 -15.06 -22.26
CA GLY A 195 0.44 -16.29 -22.99
C GLY A 195 1.75 -16.23 -23.79
N ASN A 196 1.83 -16.99 -24.88
CA ASN A 196 3.01 -17.00 -25.73
C ASN A 196 3.08 -15.75 -26.60
N ALA A 197 4.23 -15.08 -26.61
CA ALA A 197 4.48 -13.99 -27.55
C ALA A 197 4.56 -14.53 -28.99
N ASN A 198 3.92 -13.84 -29.94
CA ASN A 198 3.95 -14.22 -31.35
C ASN A 198 5.28 -13.83 -32.03
N THR A 199 5.92 -12.75 -31.56
CA THR A 199 7.13 -12.15 -32.16
C THR A 199 7.87 -11.29 -31.12
N GLU A 200 8.59 -11.91 -30.19
CA GLU A 200 9.40 -11.29 -29.11
C GLU A 200 8.67 -10.33 -28.15
N CYS A 201 7.47 -9.87 -28.49
CA CYS A 201 6.62 -8.94 -27.76
C CYS A 201 5.16 -9.40 -27.84
N TYR A 202 4.32 -8.82 -26.97
CA TYR A 202 2.91 -9.18 -26.83
C TYR A 202 1.98 -8.27 -27.63
N ASP A 203 0.73 -8.70 -27.85
CA ASP A 203 -0.32 -7.92 -28.50
C ASP A 203 -0.98 -6.95 -27.51
N ALA A 204 -0.86 -5.64 -27.76
CA ALA A 204 -1.44 -4.59 -26.93
C ALA A 204 -2.98 -4.62 -26.91
N ASN A 205 -3.63 -5.20 -27.93
CA ASN A 205 -5.09 -5.34 -27.97
C ASN A 205 -5.62 -6.18 -26.80
N LEU A 206 -4.81 -7.10 -26.25
CA LEU A 206 -5.19 -7.90 -25.08
C LEU A 206 -5.47 -7.02 -23.85
N LEU A 207 -4.68 -5.96 -23.67
CA LEU A 207 -4.92 -4.98 -22.61
C LEU A 207 -6.21 -4.21 -22.86
N LEU A 208 -6.46 -3.80 -24.10
CA LEU A 208 -7.70 -3.11 -24.48
C LEU A 208 -8.93 -3.98 -24.16
N TRP A 209 -8.91 -5.25 -24.54
CA TRP A 209 -10.01 -6.17 -24.25
C TRP A 209 -10.21 -6.43 -22.77
N ALA A 210 -9.13 -6.49 -21.99
CA ALA A 210 -9.24 -6.60 -20.54
C ALA A 210 -9.95 -5.40 -19.91
N VAL A 211 -9.74 -4.19 -20.44
CA VAL A 211 -10.49 -3.00 -19.98
C VAL A 211 -11.95 -3.05 -20.48
N VAL A 212 -12.19 -3.40 -21.74
CA VAL A 212 -13.55 -3.50 -22.31
C VAL A 212 -14.40 -4.55 -21.59
N GLU A 213 -13.82 -5.67 -21.16
CA GLU A 213 -14.52 -6.72 -20.42
C GLU A 213 -15.14 -6.17 -19.11
N ASN A 214 -14.44 -5.26 -18.42
CA ASN A 214 -15.00 -4.60 -17.23
C ASN A 214 -16.27 -3.80 -17.55
N SER A 215 -16.29 -3.09 -18.69
CA SER A 215 -17.47 -2.36 -19.15
C SER A 215 -18.61 -3.30 -19.62
N ILE A 216 -18.27 -4.47 -20.19
CA ILE A 216 -19.24 -5.52 -20.55
C ILE A 216 -19.88 -6.13 -19.29
N LEU A 217 -19.11 -6.31 -18.20
CA LEU A 217 -19.67 -6.78 -16.92
C LEU A 217 -20.66 -5.77 -16.33
N GLU A 218 -20.37 -4.48 -16.40
CA GLU A 218 -21.33 -3.44 -16.00
C GLU A 218 -22.59 -3.45 -16.89
N HIS A 219 -22.46 -3.71 -18.20
CA HIS A 219 -23.60 -3.90 -19.09
C HIS A 219 -24.43 -5.12 -18.70
N THR A 220 -23.77 -6.25 -18.44
CA THR A 220 -24.42 -7.51 -18.03
C THR A 220 -25.13 -7.36 -16.67
N ALA A 221 -24.60 -6.50 -15.80
CA ALA A 221 -25.23 -6.10 -14.54
C ALA A 221 -26.38 -5.08 -14.71
N GLY A 222 -26.60 -4.57 -15.93
CA GLY A 222 -27.72 -3.69 -16.30
C GLY A 222 -27.45 -2.19 -16.14
N TYR A 223 -26.18 -1.77 -16.02
CA TYR A 223 -25.83 -0.37 -15.72
C TYR A 223 -25.18 0.39 -16.88
N THR A 224 -24.57 -0.30 -17.84
CA THR A 224 -23.93 0.31 -19.00
C THR A 224 -24.74 0.07 -20.27
N THR A 225 -24.88 1.09 -21.10
CA THR A 225 -25.50 0.98 -22.44
C THR A 225 -24.55 1.34 -23.57
N GLU A 226 -23.47 2.07 -23.26
CA GLU A 226 -22.52 2.61 -24.24
C GLU A 226 -21.09 2.39 -23.77
N VAL A 227 -20.24 1.92 -24.69
CA VAL A 227 -18.79 1.80 -24.53
C VAL A 227 -18.11 2.45 -25.73
N HIS A 228 -17.22 3.38 -25.45
CA HIS A 228 -16.42 4.08 -26.45
C HIS A 228 -14.95 3.72 -26.30
N MET A 229 -14.33 3.30 -27.40
CA MET A 229 -12.91 3.08 -27.51
C MET A 229 -12.30 4.18 -28.38
N PHE A 230 -11.26 4.84 -27.91
CA PHE A 230 -10.52 5.85 -28.65
C PHE A 230 -9.08 5.38 -28.83
N LEU A 231 -8.58 5.37 -30.06
CA LEU A 231 -7.17 5.13 -30.34
C LEU A 231 -6.50 6.47 -30.64
N HIS A 232 -5.58 6.89 -29.77
CA HIS A 232 -4.95 8.20 -29.85
C HIS A 232 -3.69 8.19 -30.71
N GLN A 233 -3.35 9.34 -31.28
CA GLN A 233 -2.18 9.50 -32.15
C GLN A 233 -0.84 9.30 -31.42
N ASP A 234 -0.84 9.41 -30.08
CA ASP A 234 0.34 9.19 -29.25
C ASP A 234 0.55 7.71 -28.88
N GLY A 235 -0.26 6.80 -29.44
CA GLY A 235 -0.22 5.36 -29.19
C GLY A 235 -0.96 4.93 -27.92
N SER A 236 -1.62 5.85 -27.20
CA SER A 236 -2.49 5.49 -26.09
C SER A 236 -3.89 5.08 -26.55
N ALA A 237 -4.62 4.39 -25.69
CA ALA A 237 -6.04 4.08 -25.90
C ALA A 237 -6.88 4.52 -24.70
N THR A 238 -8.11 4.95 -24.96
CA THR A 238 -9.11 5.19 -23.91
C THR A 238 -10.28 4.24 -24.11
N VAL A 239 -10.71 3.58 -23.03
CA VAL A 239 -12.01 2.92 -22.96
C VAL A 239 -12.88 3.71 -21.98
N SER A 240 -14.06 4.11 -22.42
CA SER A 240 -15.01 4.85 -21.60
C SER A 240 -16.38 4.18 -21.64
N ASP A 241 -16.98 3.97 -20.48
CA ASP A 241 -18.36 3.52 -20.35
C ASP A 241 -19.23 4.55 -19.63
N ASN A 242 -20.54 4.38 -19.75
CA ASN A 242 -21.55 5.16 -19.03
C ASN A 242 -22.17 4.42 -17.84
N GLY A 243 -21.41 3.50 -17.22
CA GLY A 243 -21.86 2.67 -16.11
C GLY A 243 -21.99 3.44 -14.79
N ARG A 244 -21.94 2.72 -13.66
CA ARG A 244 -22.08 3.32 -12.31
C ARG A 244 -20.88 4.16 -11.87
N GLY A 245 -19.73 3.96 -12.51
CA GLY A 245 -18.43 4.43 -12.03
C GLY A 245 -17.90 3.59 -10.86
N ILE A 246 -16.59 3.36 -10.80
CA ILE A 246 -15.94 2.64 -9.69
C ILE A 246 -16.23 3.35 -8.35
N PRO A 247 -16.47 2.63 -7.24
CA PRO A 247 -16.62 3.26 -5.92
C PRO A 247 -15.40 4.10 -5.54
N ILE A 248 -15.64 5.27 -4.93
CA ILE A 248 -14.56 6.21 -4.56
C ILE A 248 -14.13 6.07 -3.09
N GLN A 249 -15.00 5.55 -2.24
CA GLN A 249 -14.76 5.46 -0.80
C GLN A 249 -13.70 4.39 -0.50
N ALA A 250 -12.80 4.66 0.45
CA ALA A 250 -11.83 3.68 0.91
C ALA A 250 -12.49 2.51 1.65
N PHE A 251 -11.83 1.34 1.63
CA PHE A 251 -12.24 0.21 2.47
C PHE A 251 -12.07 0.54 3.95
N GLN A 252 -12.86 -0.10 4.82
CA GLN A 252 -12.66 -0.02 6.27
C GLN A 252 -11.22 -0.46 6.61
N ASN A 253 -10.45 0.41 7.25
CA ASN A 253 -9.03 0.22 7.61
C ASN A 253 -8.03 0.23 6.43
N SER A 254 -8.38 0.82 5.29
CA SER A 254 -7.41 1.09 4.21
C SER A 254 -7.18 2.59 4.06
N ASN A 255 -5.92 2.97 3.86
CA ASN A 255 -5.55 4.35 3.51
C ASN A 255 -5.78 4.65 2.02
N SER A 256 -6.04 3.62 1.20
CA SER A 256 -6.20 3.74 -0.25
C SER A 256 -7.67 3.76 -0.65
N SER A 257 -8.01 4.59 -1.65
CA SER A 257 -9.35 4.58 -2.24
C SER A 257 -9.66 3.22 -2.87
N HIS A 258 -10.96 2.92 -3.06
CA HIS A 258 -11.35 1.70 -3.77
C HIS A 258 -10.87 1.71 -5.23
N VAL A 259 -10.88 2.88 -5.89
CA VAL A 259 -10.27 3.08 -7.22
C VAL A 259 -8.78 2.71 -7.24
N GLN A 260 -8.02 3.14 -6.23
CA GLN A 260 -6.61 2.78 -6.13
C GLN A 260 -6.45 1.29 -5.89
N THR A 261 -7.20 0.73 -4.95
CA THR A 261 -7.09 -0.68 -4.59
C THR A 261 -7.39 -1.60 -5.78
N ILE A 262 -8.42 -1.33 -6.58
CA ILE A 262 -8.74 -2.18 -7.75
C ILE A 262 -7.68 -2.07 -8.85
N LEU A 263 -6.96 -0.95 -8.94
CA LEU A 263 -5.87 -0.75 -9.90
C LEU A 263 -4.52 -1.22 -9.38
N THR A 264 -4.37 -1.48 -8.07
CA THR A 264 -3.07 -1.79 -7.48
C THR A 264 -3.00 -3.07 -6.64
N ASP A 265 -4.11 -3.75 -6.37
CA ASP A 265 -4.12 -5.02 -5.64
C ASP A 265 -4.39 -6.17 -6.62
N ILE A 266 -3.31 -6.82 -7.09
CA ILE A 266 -3.36 -7.93 -8.05
C ILE A 266 -4.14 -9.13 -7.48
N HIS A 267 -4.14 -9.32 -6.16
CA HIS A 267 -4.64 -10.53 -5.53
C HIS A 267 -6.10 -10.43 -5.12
N ARG A 268 -6.54 -9.26 -4.64
CA ARG A 268 -7.89 -9.07 -4.08
C ARG A 268 -9.01 -9.32 -5.09
N PHE A 269 -8.81 -8.91 -6.34
CA PHE A 269 -9.82 -9.01 -7.41
C PHE A 269 -9.47 -10.02 -8.50
N ARG A 270 -8.47 -10.88 -8.27
CA ARG A 270 -8.00 -11.88 -9.25
C ARG A 270 -9.11 -12.78 -9.79
N ASN A 271 -10.09 -13.10 -8.95
CA ASN A 271 -11.19 -14.01 -9.28
C ASN A 271 -12.43 -13.28 -9.82
N GLU A 272 -12.43 -11.94 -9.83
CA GLU A 272 -13.53 -11.15 -10.35
C GLU A 272 -13.34 -10.95 -11.85
N ALA A 273 -13.91 -11.90 -12.62
CA ALA A 273 -14.10 -11.85 -14.07
C ALA A 273 -12.90 -11.31 -14.89
N PRO A 274 -11.70 -11.91 -14.74
CA PRO A 274 -10.53 -11.50 -15.50
C PRO A 274 -10.67 -11.88 -16.98
N TYR A 275 -10.14 -11.05 -17.88
CA TYR A 275 -10.11 -11.35 -19.32
C TYR A 275 -9.15 -12.51 -19.60
N GLN A 276 -9.65 -13.56 -20.22
CA GLN A 276 -8.91 -14.81 -20.43
C GLN A 276 -8.25 -14.82 -21.81
N VAL A 277 -6.93 -15.00 -21.83
CA VAL A 277 -6.16 -15.15 -23.06
C VAL A 277 -5.89 -16.64 -23.31
N PRO A 278 -6.20 -17.18 -24.51
CA PRO A 278 -5.87 -18.55 -24.84
C PRO A 278 -4.38 -18.84 -24.68
N GLY A 279 -4.05 -19.84 -23.85
CA GLY A 279 -2.66 -20.23 -23.58
C GLY A 279 -1.98 -19.44 -22.45
N ALA A 280 -2.64 -18.46 -21.84
CA ALA A 280 -2.19 -17.85 -20.59
C ALA A 280 -2.57 -18.72 -19.38
N GLU A 281 -1.77 -18.65 -18.32
CA GLU A 281 -2.01 -19.37 -17.07
C GLU A 281 -2.94 -18.59 -16.13
N GLN A 282 -2.96 -17.25 -16.27
CA GLN A 282 -3.75 -16.33 -15.46
C GLN A 282 -4.47 -15.33 -16.36
N GLY A 283 -5.66 -14.88 -15.94
CA GLY A 283 -6.40 -13.85 -16.65
C GLY A 283 -5.92 -12.44 -16.33
N ILE A 284 -6.26 -11.49 -17.20
CA ILE A 284 -5.86 -10.09 -17.12
C ILE A 284 -6.95 -9.31 -16.36
N SER A 285 -6.63 -8.85 -15.14
CA SER A 285 -7.47 -7.91 -14.39
C SER A 285 -7.08 -6.46 -14.70
N ILE A 286 -7.89 -5.49 -14.26
CA ILE A 286 -7.55 -4.06 -14.46
C ILE A 286 -6.26 -3.65 -13.75
N ALA A 287 -5.91 -4.29 -12.62
CA ALA A 287 -4.63 -4.10 -11.96
C ALA A 287 -3.45 -4.66 -12.78
N VAL A 288 -3.65 -5.80 -13.46
CA VAL A 288 -2.65 -6.34 -14.41
C VAL A 288 -2.48 -5.41 -15.60
N VAL A 289 -3.56 -4.82 -16.13
CA VAL A 289 -3.45 -3.78 -17.17
C VAL A 289 -2.62 -2.60 -16.67
N ASN A 290 -2.89 -2.13 -15.45
CA ASN A 290 -2.12 -1.03 -14.85
C ASN A 290 -0.63 -1.38 -14.71
N ALA A 291 -0.31 -2.60 -14.26
CA ALA A 291 1.07 -3.08 -14.16
C ALA A 291 1.80 -3.12 -15.52
N LEU A 292 1.13 -3.60 -16.57
CA LEU A 292 1.70 -3.82 -17.90
C LEU A 292 1.72 -2.57 -18.80
N THR A 293 1.31 -1.41 -18.27
CA THR A 293 1.29 -0.15 -19.03
C THR A 293 2.37 0.80 -18.55
N HIS A 294 2.90 1.60 -19.48
CA HIS A 294 3.83 2.67 -19.13
C HIS A 294 3.14 3.73 -18.27
N SER A 295 1.92 4.11 -18.65
CA SER A 295 1.11 5.09 -17.95
C SER A 295 -0.37 4.74 -18.06
N LEU A 296 -1.12 4.97 -16.98
CA LEU A 296 -2.57 4.81 -16.93
C LEU A 296 -3.19 6.00 -16.19
N THR A 297 -4.29 6.53 -16.71
CA THR A 297 -5.14 7.51 -16.04
C THR A 297 -6.54 6.94 -15.94
N VAL A 298 -7.08 6.92 -14.73
CA VAL A 298 -8.49 6.61 -14.48
C VAL A 298 -9.24 7.89 -14.20
N GLU A 299 -10.39 8.05 -14.85
CA GLU A 299 -11.39 9.04 -14.52
C GLU A 299 -12.70 8.35 -14.14
N VAL A 300 -13.24 8.73 -13.00
CA VAL A 300 -14.51 8.18 -12.49
C VAL A 300 -15.50 9.32 -12.34
N GLN A 301 -16.64 9.19 -12.98
CA GLN A 301 -17.75 10.13 -12.87
C GLN A 301 -18.79 9.47 -11.96
N ARG A 302 -18.97 10.00 -10.75
CA ARG A 302 -19.83 9.41 -9.72
C ARG A 302 -20.19 10.46 -8.67
N GLU A 303 -21.39 10.36 -8.08
CA GLU A 303 -21.82 11.22 -6.97
C GLU A 303 -21.73 12.74 -7.26
N GLY A 304 -21.90 13.14 -8.53
CA GLY A 304 -21.89 14.54 -8.96
C GLY A 304 -20.52 15.14 -9.26
N TYR A 305 -19.45 14.34 -9.18
CA TYR A 305 -18.07 14.78 -9.37
C TYR A 305 -17.29 13.87 -10.31
N THR A 306 -16.27 14.44 -10.94
CA THR A 306 -15.25 13.69 -11.69
C THR A 306 -14.03 13.54 -10.79
N TYR A 307 -13.61 12.31 -10.58
CA TYR A 307 -12.40 11.94 -9.85
C TYR A 307 -11.35 11.46 -10.83
N ARG A 308 -10.08 11.78 -10.58
CA ARG A 308 -8.96 11.36 -11.44
C ARG A 308 -7.81 10.84 -10.59
N GLN A 309 -7.18 9.77 -11.08
CA GLN A 309 -5.91 9.27 -10.55
C GLN A 309 -5.00 8.82 -11.68
N GLN A 310 -3.70 9.01 -11.50
CA GLN A 310 -2.68 8.70 -12.50
C GLN A 310 -1.69 7.67 -11.97
N TYR A 311 -1.19 6.84 -12.87
CA TYR A 311 -0.28 5.74 -12.58
C TYR A 311 0.85 5.69 -13.59
N LYS A 312 2.01 5.20 -13.13
CA LYS A 312 3.16 4.88 -13.97
C LYS A 312 3.68 3.50 -13.58
N HIS A 313 3.71 2.56 -14.52
CA HIS A 313 4.06 1.15 -14.26
C HIS A 313 3.32 0.54 -13.06
N GLY A 314 2.00 0.75 -12.98
CA GLY A 314 1.17 0.26 -11.87
C GLY A 314 1.21 1.10 -10.58
N ILE A 315 2.16 2.04 -10.45
CA ILE A 315 2.36 2.81 -9.22
C ILE A 315 1.57 4.13 -9.28
N PRO A 316 0.70 4.43 -8.30
CA PRO A 316 -0.03 5.70 -8.26
C PRO A 316 0.94 6.89 -8.13
N GLN A 317 0.67 7.93 -8.91
CA GLN A 317 1.46 9.17 -8.92
C GLN A 317 0.84 10.26 -8.02
N THR A 318 -0.45 10.10 -7.71
CA THR A 318 -1.24 11.00 -6.87
C THR A 318 -2.26 10.18 -6.09
N ASP A 319 -2.81 10.77 -5.03
CA ASP A 319 -4.09 10.33 -4.46
C ASP A 319 -5.22 10.49 -5.49
N LEU A 320 -6.41 9.97 -5.16
CA LEU A 320 -7.61 10.18 -5.97
C LEU A 320 -8.09 11.64 -5.83
N LEU A 321 -7.92 12.44 -6.88
CA LEU A 321 -8.23 13.87 -6.88
C LEU A 321 -9.65 14.13 -7.41
N THR A 322 -10.36 15.06 -6.79
CA THR A 322 -11.60 15.61 -7.39
C THR A 322 -11.21 16.69 -8.40
N VAL A 323 -11.51 16.49 -9.68
CA VAL A 323 -11.07 17.37 -10.78
C VAL A 323 -12.21 18.19 -11.41
N GLY A 324 -13.46 17.93 -11.07
CA GLY A 324 -14.58 18.70 -11.59
C GLY A 324 -15.94 18.23 -11.08
N LYS A 325 -16.99 18.98 -11.46
CA LYS A 325 -18.39 18.59 -11.27
C LYS A 325 -18.94 17.99 -12.55
N THR A 326 -19.81 17.00 -12.43
CA THR A 326 -20.47 16.35 -13.56
C THR A 326 -21.86 15.88 -13.17
N SER A 327 -22.77 15.82 -14.14
CA SER A 327 -24.06 15.14 -14.00
C SER A 327 -24.07 13.73 -14.57
N LEU A 328 -22.93 13.30 -15.13
CA LEU A 328 -22.76 12.00 -15.78
C LEU A 328 -22.24 10.96 -14.78
N THR A 329 -22.36 9.69 -15.17
CA THR A 329 -21.76 8.55 -14.48
C THR A 329 -20.97 7.70 -15.46
N GLY A 330 -19.94 7.03 -14.98
CA GLY A 330 -19.14 6.12 -15.79
C GLY A 330 -17.68 6.07 -15.37
N THR A 331 -16.94 5.22 -16.05
CA THR A 331 -15.49 5.10 -15.88
C THR A 331 -14.80 5.29 -17.23
N SER A 332 -13.72 6.06 -17.24
CA SER A 332 -12.81 6.18 -18.38
C SER A 332 -11.41 5.75 -17.96
N ILE A 333 -10.82 4.80 -18.67
CA ILE A 333 -9.44 4.34 -18.47
C ILE A 333 -8.66 4.70 -19.73
N THR A 334 -7.68 5.58 -19.59
CA THR A 334 -6.73 5.96 -20.64
C THR A 334 -5.38 5.37 -20.31
N PHE A 335 -4.80 4.57 -21.20
CA PHE A 335 -3.54 3.89 -20.93
C PHE A 335 -2.65 3.81 -22.17
N LYS A 336 -1.34 3.71 -21.93
CA LYS A 336 -0.32 3.50 -22.95
C LYS A 336 0.47 2.25 -22.62
N ALA A 337 0.45 1.28 -23.53
CA ALA A 337 1.16 0.01 -23.36
C ALA A 337 2.66 0.25 -23.13
N ASP A 338 3.29 -0.61 -22.33
CA ASP A 338 4.73 -0.53 -22.08
C ASP A 338 5.52 -0.99 -23.30
N LEU A 339 6.30 -0.10 -23.92
CA LEU A 339 7.06 -0.40 -25.13
C LEU A 339 8.17 -1.43 -24.92
N GLU A 340 8.55 -1.72 -23.66
CA GLU A 340 9.46 -2.82 -23.32
C GLU A 340 8.79 -4.19 -23.48
N LEU A 341 7.47 -4.26 -23.38
CA LEU A 341 6.68 -5.50 -23.42
C LEU A 341 5.88 -5.64 -24.72
N PHE A 342 5.44 -4.52 -25.30
CA PHE A 342 4.56 -4.46 -26.46
C PHE A 342 5.24 -3.69 -27.60
N SER A 343 5.38 -4.30 -28.78
CA SER A 343 6.04 -3.68 -29.94
C SER A 343 5.08 -3.15 -31.00
N GLN A 344 3.78 -3.44 -30.88
CA GLN A 344 2.77 -3.04 -31.86
C GLN A 344 1.77 -2.08 -31.23
N ASP A 345 1.50 -0.98 -31.93
CA ASP A 345 0.34 -0.13 -31.66
C ASP A 345 -0.97 -0.93 -31.82
N PHE A 346 -2.05 -0.42 -31.23
CA PHE A 346 -3.37 -1.05 -31.33
C PHE A 346 -3.79 -1.28 -32.78
N ASN A 347 -4.14 -2.53 -33.11
CA ASN A 347 -4.55 -2.89 -34.47
C ASN A 347 -6.04 -2.58 -34.68
N ARG A 348 -6.32 -1.40 -35.26
CA ARG A 348 -7.69 -0.93 -35.51
C ARG A 348 -8.56 -1.94 -36.26
N ASN A 349 -8.01 -2.63 -37.27
CA ASN A 349 -8.78 -3.59 -38.07
C ASN A 349 -9.18 -4.82 -37.25
N ALA A 350 -8.25 -5.35 -36.44
CA ALA A 350 -8.54 -6.46 -35.54
C ALA A 350 -9.59 -6.04 -34.48
N ILE A 351 -9.48 -4.83 -33.95
CA ILE A 351 -10.44 -4.28 -32.99
C ILE A 351 -11.83 -4.18 -33.61
N GLN A 352 -11.94 -3.63 -34.83
CA GLN A 352 -13.22 -3.49 -35.52
C GLN A 352 -13.91 -4.85 -35.76
N GLN A 353 -13.16 -5.87 -36.20
CA GLN A 353 -13.69 -7.22 -36.40
C GLN A 353 -14.23 -7.83 -35.11
N GLN A 354 -13.55 -7.61 -33.99
CA GLN A 354 -13.99 -8.12 -32.70
C GLN A 354 -15.24 -7.38 -32.17
N ILE A 355 -15.35 -6.07 -32.42
CA ILE A 355 -16.56 -5.29 -32.08
C ILE A 355 -17.78 -5.88 -32.76
N GLU A 356 -17.69 -6.29 -34.03
CA GLU A 356 -18.80 -6.91 -34.77
C GLU A 356 -19.27 -8.21 -34.10
N GLN A 357 -18.33 -9.02 -33.58
CA GLN A 357 -18.65 -10.24 -32.83
C GLN A 357 -19.30 -9.94 -31.47
N LEU A 358 -18.82 -8.91 -30.77
CA LEU A 358 -19.39 -8.47 -29.50
C LEU A 358 -20.80 -7.90 -29.68
N ALA A 359 -21.05 -7.12 -30.73
CA ALA A 359 -22.36 -6.57 -31.03
C ALA A 359 -23.42 -7.67 -31.26
N PHE A 360 -23.01 -8.82 -31.81
CA PHE A 360 -23.90 -9.98 -31.92
C PHE A 360 -24.22 -10.62 -30.57
N SER A 361 -23.24 -10.67 -29.66
CA SER A 361 -23.38 -11.28 -28.33
C SER A 361 -24.12 -10.38 -27.34
N TYR A 362 -23.98 -9.06 -27.50
CA TYR A 362 -24.54 -8.03 -26.63
C TYR A 362 -25.36 -7.01 -27.45
N PRO A 363 -26.55 -7.40 -27.97
CA PRO A 363 -27.32 -6.60 -28.92
C PRO A 363 -27.85 -5.27 -28.35
N ASN A 364 -27.84 -5.10 -27.02
CA ASN A 364 -28.27 -3.89 -26.33
C ASN A 364 -27.11 -3.02 -25.83
N LEU A 365 -25.87 -3.34 -26.23
CA LEU A 365 -24.68 -2.59 -25.89
C LEU A 365 -24.13 -1.89 -27.15
N LEU A 366 -24.09 -0.56 -27.13
CA LEU A 366 -23.45 0.20 -28.20
C LEU A 366 -21.95 0.26 -27.95
N ILE A 367 -21.17 -0.41 -28.78
CA ILE A 367 -19.70 -0.35 -28.75
C ILE A 367 -19.21 0.43 -29.97
N SER A 368 -18.49 1.54 -29.75
CA SER A 368 -17.98 2.41 -30.81
C SER A 368 -16.46 2.54 -30.76
N LEU A 369 -15.82 2.53 -31.93
CA LEU A 369 -14.39 2.76 -32.09
C LEU A 369 -14.14 4.10 -32.81
N HIS A 370 -13.34 4.96 -32.18
CA HIS A 370 -12.99 6.30 -32.66
C HIS A 370 -11.56 6.34 -33.13
#